data_AF-A0A1T5EUY9-F1
#
_entry.id   AF-A0A1T5EUY9-F1
#
_cell.length_a   1.000
_cell.length_b   1.000
_cell.length_c   1.000
_cell.angle_alpha   90.00
_cell.angle_beta   90.00
_cell.angle_gamma   90.00
#
_symmetry.space_group_name_H-M   'P 1'
#
loop_
_entity.id
_entity.type
_entity.pdbx_description
1 polymer ?
#
loop_
_entity_poly.entity_id
_entity_poly.type
_entity_poly.pdbx_seq_one_letter_code
_entity_poly.pdbx_strand_id
1 'polypeptide(L)'
;MYPFETLCNWDSSIKMNDHAKRIVLNTKGTKDKEGHEVSDEIKAMLSYMDGNAPESEYSKMLDDAVKQIKGSQERRLEYMNLNVFSADERELGDYRRVVSQIRGNNDLLSDDAMIKFMKISPEVLQLVRKVISEHPDWDDEEVADEVLAGLD
;
A
#
# COMPACT_ATOMS: atom_id res chain seq x y z
N MET A 1 -21.21 -18.69 -22.73
CA MET A 1 -20.57 -19.59 -21.74
C MET A 1 -19.60 -20.51 -22.47
N TYR A 2 -18.37 -20.67 -21.96
CA TYR A 2 -17.33 -21.50 -22.60
C TYR A 2 -16.80 -22.53 -21.60
N PRO A 3 -17.20 -23.82 -21.70
CA PRO A 3 -16.62 -24.87 -20.88
C PRO A 3 -15.25 -25.28 -21.41
N PHE A 4 -14.31 -25.51 -20.49
CA PHE A 4 -12.95 -25.98 -20.78
C PHE A 4 -12.69 -27.30 -20.07
N GLU A 5 -12.01 -28.20 -20.77
CA GLU A 5 -11.50 -29.46 -20.25
C GLU A 5 -9.98 -29.44 -20.24
N THR A 6 -9.37 -30.09 -19.24
CA THR A 6 -7.91 -30.21 -19.18
C THR A 6 -7.46 -31.44 -19.98
N LEU A 7 -6.52 -31.24 -20.90
CA LEU A 7 -5.97 -32.29 -21.77
C LEU A 7 -4.49 -32.53 -21.44
N CYS A 8 -4.01 -33.76 -21.67
CA CYS A 8 -2.58 -34.07 -21.56
C CYS A 8 -1.81 -33.41 -22.72
N ASN A 9 -0.68 -32.78 -22.40
CA ASN A 9 0.14 -32.08 -23.40
C ASN A 9 0.92 -33.03 -24.32
N TRP A 10 1.27 -34.23 -23.85
CA TRP A 10 1.93 -35.26 -24.68
C TRP A 10 0.96 -36.08 -25.52
N ASP A 11 -0.29 -36.21 -25.07
CA ASP A 11 -1.35 -36.93 -25.78
C ASP A 11 -2.70 -36.25 -25.55
N SER A 12 -3.13 -35.46 -26.53
CA SER A 12 -4.38 -34.70 -26.44
C SER A 12 -5.66 -35.56 -26.51
N SER A 13 -5.55 -36.86 -26.75
CA SER A 13 -6.68 -37.80 -26.62
C SER A 13 -7.02 -38.10 -25.16
N ILE A 14 -6.06 -37.91 -24.25
CA ILE A 14 -6.22 -38.15 -22.82
C ILE A 14 -6.80 -36.91 -22.14
N LYS A 15 -8.00 -37.06 -21.59
CA LYS A 15 -8.69 -36.06 -20.78
C LYS A 15 -8.42 -36.29 -19.29
N MET A 16 -8.13 -35.21 -18.57
CA MET A 16 -7.98 -35.27 -17.12
C MET A 16 -9.38 -35.26 -16.48
N ASN A 17 -9.84 -36.43 -16.04
CA ASN A 17 -11.15 -36.62 -15.39
C ASN A 17 -11.07 -36.33 -13.88
N ASP A 18 -10.53 -35.17 -13.50
CA ASP A 18 -10.39 -34.73 -12.10
C ASP A 18 -11.71 -34.23 -11.48
N HIS A 19 -12.84 -34.45 -12.17
CA HIS A 19 -14.17 -33.93 -11.84
C HIS A 19 -14.26 -32.39 -11.75
N ALA A 20 -13.21 -31.65 -12.10
CA ALA A 20 -13.24 -30.19 -12.13
C ALA A 20 -13.82 -29.69 -13.46
N LYS A 21 -14.84 -28.83 -13.39
CA LYS A 21 -15.38 -28.13 -14.57
C LYS A 21 -14.94 -26.67 -14.56
N ARG A 22 -14.20 -26.25 -15.59
CA ARG A 22 -13.84 -24.84 -15.78
C ARG A 22 -14.80 -24.22 -16.77
N ILE A 23 -15.40 -23.09 -16.38
CA ILE A 23 -16.33 -22.35 -17.22
C ILE A 23 -15.86 -20.90 -17.27
N VAL A 24 -15.71 -20.38 -18.48
CA VAL A 24 -15.45 -18.96 -18.71
C VAL A 24 -16.75 -18.30 -19.17
N LEU A 25 -17.15 -17.25 -18.47
CA LEU A 25 -18.31 -16.43 -18.81
C LEU A 25 -17.82 -15.09 -19.38
N ASN A 26 -18.45 -14.64 -20.46
CA ASN A 26 -18.21 -13.32 -21.03
C ASN A 26 -19.28 -12.38 -20.50
N THR A 27 -18.90 -11.21 -19.98
CA THR A 27 -19.83 -10.22 -19.43
C THR A 27 -20.86 -9.72 -20.46
N LYS A 28 -20.51 -9.77 -21.75
CA LYS A 28 -21.37 -9.37 -22.88
C LYS A 28 -22.06 -10.55 -23.56
N GLY A 29 -21.87 -11.78 -23.05
CA GLY A 29 -22.43 -12.99 -23.64
C GLY A 29 -23.90 -13.17 -23.27
N THR A 30 -24.79 -13.11 -24.25
CA THR A 30 -26.25 -13.24 -24.03
C THR A 30 -26.79 -14.65 -24.29
N LYS A 31 -26.03 -15.49 -25.01
CA LYS A 31 -26.45 -16.83 -25.42
C LYS A 31 -25.39 -17.89 -25.10
N ASP A 32 -25.83 -19.12 -24.89
CA ASP A 32 -24.96 -20.29 -24.86
C ASP A 32 -24.59 -20.77 -26.28
N LYS A 33 -23.83 -21.87 -26.36
CA LYS A 33 -23.39 -22.46 -27.64
C LYS A 33 -24.54 -23.08 -28.45
N GLU A 34 -25.63 -23.45 -27.77
CA GLU A 34 -26.82 -24.09 -28.33
C GLU A 34 -27.92 -23.07 -28.69
N GLY A 35 -27.69 -21.79 -28.40
CA GLY A 35 -28.57 -20.69 -28.70
C GLY A 35 -29.58 -20.36 -27.60
N HIS A 36 -29.48 -21.00 -26.43
CA HIS A 36 -30.33 -20.68 -25.29
C HIS A 36 -29.93 -19.33 -24.69
N GLU A 37 -30.94 -18.55 -24.34
CA GLU A 37 -30.75 -17.29 -23.60
C GLU A 37 -30.20 -17.58 -22.21
N VAL A 38 -29.17 -16.85 -21.82
CA VAL A 38 -28.67 -16.84 -20.44
C VAL A 38 -29.75 -16.26 -19.55
N SER A 39 -29.95 -16.82 -18.34
CA SER A 39 -30.96 -16.32 -17.41
C SER A 39 -30.71 -14.85 -17.07
N ASP A 40 -31.80 -14.11 -16.85
CA ASP A 40 -31.72 -12.67 -16.58
C ASP A 40 -30.94 -12.36 -15.30
N GLU A 41 -30.97 -13.28 -14.33
CA GLU A 41 -30.19 -13.17 -13.09
C GLU A 41 -28.68 -13.25 -13.34
N ILE A 42 -28.22 -14.17 -14.21
CA ILE A 42 -26.81 -14.28 -14.59
C ILE A 42 -26.39 -13.06 -15.42
N LYS A 43 -27.27 -12.58 -16.33
CA LYS A 43 -27.00 -11.35 -17.09
C LYS A 43 -26.83 -10.14 -16.19
N ALA A 44 -27.69 -9.98 -15.19
CA ALA A 44 -27.60 -8.89 -14.22
C ALA A 44 -26.31 -8.98 -13.36
N MET A 45 -25.93 -10.18 -12.92
CA MET A 45 -24.64 -10.41 -12.25
C MET A 45 -23.46 -10.02 -13.15
N LEU A 46 -23.46 -10.47 -14.41
CA LEU A 46 -22.40 -10.18 -15.37
C LEU A 46 -22.31 -8.68 -15.70
N SER A 47 -23.45 -7.99 -15.79
CA SER A 47 -23.52 -6.54 -15.98
C SER A 47 -22.90 -5.79 -14.79
N TYR A 48 -23.17 -6.23 -13.56
CA TYR A 48 -22.52 -5.71 -12.37
C TYR A 48 -20.99 -5.93 -12.39
N MET A 49 -20.54 -7.12 -12.79
CA MET A 49 -19.11 -7.42 -12.96
C MET A 49 -18.44 -6.57 -14.05
N ASP A 50 -19.19 -6.12 -15.07
CA ASP A 50 -18.73 -5.20 -16.11
C ASP A 50 -18.65 -3.73 -15.62
N GLY A 51 -19.07 -3.45 -14.38
CA GLY A 51 -18.97 -2.15 -13.72
C GLY A 51 -20.28 -1.35 -13.69
N ASN A 52 -21.41 -1.93 -14.11
CA ASN A 52 -22.72 -1.28 -14.04
C ASN A 52 -23.34 -1.41 -12.64
N ALA A 53 -24.41 -0.66 -12.39
CA ALA A 53 -25.16 -0.73 -11.14
C ALA A 53 -25.81 -2.11 -10.95
N PRO A 54 -25.95 -2.61 -9.70
CA PRO A 54 -26.63 -3.86 -9.43
C PRO A 54 -28.14 -3.74 -9.62
N GLU A 55 -28.71 -4.55 -10.51
CA GLU A 55 -30.14 -4.52 -10.87
C GLU A 55 -30.93 -5.68 -10.25
N SER A 56 -30.34 -6.87 -10.14
CA SER A 56 -30.96 -8.06 -9.55
C SER A 56 -30.67 -8.20 -8.05
N GLU A 57 -31.52 -8.95 -7.33
CA GLU A 57 -31.30 -9.32 -5.93
C GLU A 57 -29.89 -9.90 -5.72
N TYR A 58 -29.48 -10.85 -6.57
CA TYR A 58 -28.16 -11.46 -6.46
C TYR A 58 -27.01 -10.46 -6.70
N SER A 59 -27.14 -9.54 -7.68
CA SER A 59 -26.13 -8.51 -7.90
C SER A 59 -26.04 -7.50 -6.75
N LYS A 60 -27.15 -7.19 -6.08
CA LYS A 60 -27.17 -6.32 -4.89
C LYS A 60 -26.49 -7.01 -3.70
N MET A 61 -26.77 -8.30 -3.48
CA MET A 61 -26.08 -9.09 -2.45
C MET A 61 -24.56 -9.09 -2.66
N LEU A 62 -24.10 -9.24 -3.91
CA LEU A 62 -22.67 -9.13 -4.26
C LEU A 62 -22.12 -7.74 -3.97
N ASP A 63 -22.85 -6.69 -4.35
CA ASP A 63 -22.44 -5.31 -4.11
C ASP A 63 -22.32 -4.98 -2.62
N ASP A 64 -23.25 -5.45 -1.80
CA ASP A 64 -23.20 -5.29 -0.35
C ASP A 64 -22.00 -6.03 0.26
N ALA A 65 -21.71 -7.25 -0.18
CA ALA A 65 -20.51 -7.99 0.26
C ALA A 65 -19.21 -7.27 -0.16
N VAL A 66 -19.14 -6.76 -1.39
CA VAL A 66 -18.01 -5.97 -1.89
C VAL A 66 -17.85 -4.69 -1.08
N LYS A 67 -18.94 -3.99 -0.76
CA LYS A 67 -18.94 -2.79 0.09
C LYS A 67 -18.49 -3.10 1.51
N GLN A 68 -18.91 -4.22 2.10
CA GLN A 68 -18.42 -4.65 3.41
C GLN A 68 -16.91 -4.87 3.41
N ILE A 69 -16.37 -5.53 2.38
CA ILE A 69 -14.92 -5.78 2.25
C ILE A 69 -14.16 -4.47 1.98
N LYS A 70 -14.68 -3.58 1.12
CA LYS A 70 -14.07 -2.26 0.85
C LYS A 70 -14.20 -1.31 2.04
N GLY A 71 -15.24 -1.47 2.86
CA GLY A 71 -15.50 -0.69 4.07
C GLY A 71 -14.77 -1.21 5.30
N SER A 72 -14.30 -2.47 5.30
CA SER A 72 -13.43 -3.01 6.34
C SER A 72 -12.12 -2.23 6.37
N GLN A 73 -12.01 -1.37 7.37
CA GLN A 73 -10.94 -0.40 7.60
C GLN A 73 -9.55 -1.02 7.80
N GLU A 74 -9.43 -2.34 7.99
CA GLU A 74 -8.14 -3.01 8.25
C GLU A 74 -7.08 -2.69 7.18
N ARG A 75 -7.44 -2.76 5.89
CA ARG A 75 -6.48 -2.42 4.83
C ARG A 75 -6.14 -0.93 4.78
N ARG A 76 -7.11 -0.04 5.07
CA ARG A 76 -6.86 1.41 5.09
C ARG A 76 -5.96 1.82 6.27
N LEU A 77 -6.12 1.18 7.42
CA LEU A 77 -5.24 1.37 8.57
C LEU A 77 -3.84 0.82 8.30
N GLU A 78 -3.71 -0.37 7.69
CA GLU A 78 -2.42 -0.91 7.28
C GLU A 78 -1.69 0.03 6.31
N TYR A 79 -2.39 0.55 5.27
CA TYR A 79 -1.79 1.51 4.34
C TYR A 79 -1.47 2.87 4.98
N MET A 80 -2.30 3.35 5.92
CA MET A 80 -2.02 4.60 6.65
C MET A 80 -0.82 4.44 7.56
N ASN A 81 -0.74 3.36 8.33
CA ASN A 81 0.39 3.05 9.20
C ASN A 81 1.69 2.96 8.38
N LEU A 82 1.69 2.23 7.25
CA LEU A 82 2.88 2.15 6.40
C LEU A 82 3.37 3.53 5.90
N ASN A 83 2.45 4.43 5.54
CA ASN A 83 2.82 5.77 5.06
C ASN A 83 3.29 6.69 6.20
N VAL A 84 2.74 6.55 7.40
CA VAL A 84 3.18 7.31 8.59
C VAL A 84 4.55 6.83 9.06
N PHE A 85 4.72 5.52 9.25
CA PHE A 85 6.03 4.94 9.64
C PHE A 85 7.14 5.30 8.66
N SER A 86 6.86 5.28 7.35
CA SER A 86 7.87 5.66 6.33
C SER A 86 8.15 7.16 6.27
N ALA A 87 7.22 8.02 6.72
CA ALA A 87 7.48 9.44 6.89
C ALA A 87 8.38 9.68 8.12
N ASP A 88 8.06 9.06 9.25
CA ASP A 88 8.81 9.16 10.50
C ASP A 88 10.26 8.66 10.32
N GLU A 89 10.46 7.51 9.67
CA GLU A 89 11.80 6.97 9.35
C GLU A 89 12.61 7.91 8.45
N ARG A 90 11.93 8.62 7.54
CA ARG A 90 12.59 9.56 6.62
C ARG A 90 13.04 10.81 7.36
N GLU A 91 12.20 11.37 8.22
CA GLU A 91 12.55 12.52 9.05
C GLU A 91 13.68 12.17 10.03
N LEU A 92 13.60 11.02 10.70
CA LEU A 92 14.66 10.52 11.59
C LEU A 92 15.99 10.39 10.84
N GLY A 93 15.98 9.85 9.61
CA GLY A 93 17.16 9.77 8.76
C GLY A 93 17.76 11.14 8.40
N ASP A 94 16.92 12.14 8.13
CA ASP A 94 17.37 13.51 7.84
C ASP A 94 18.00 14.18 9.06
N TYR A 95 17.41 14.03 10.26
CA TYR A 95 17.97 14.56 11.50
C TYR A 95 19.24 13.83 11.93
N ARG A 96 19.30 12.51 11.78
CA ARG A 96 20.53 11.73 12.04
C ARG A 96 21.70 12.23 11.18
N ARG A 97 21.44 12.56 9.91
CA ARG A 97 22.44 13.17 9.03
C ARG A 97 22.89 14.54 9.55
N VAL A 98 21.97 15.38 10.03
CA VAL A 98 22.27 16.70 10.61
C VAL A 98 23.13 16.56 11.87
N VAL A 99 22.76 15.66 12.80
CA VAL A 99 23.52 15.37 14.03
C VAL A 99 24.94 14.95 13.70
N SER A 100 25.09 13.99 12.78
CA SER A 100 26.41 13.49 12.35
C SER A 100 27.29 14.60 11.76
N GLN A 101 26.69 15.48 10.94
CA GLN A 101 27.41 16.61 10.35
C GLN A 101 27.78 17.69 11.36
N ILE A 102 26.93 17.95 12.36
CA ILE A 102 27.24 18.87 13.45
C ILE A 102 28.39 18.30 14.27
N ARG A 103 28.34 17.03 14.70
CA ARG A 103 29.43 16.37 15.44
C ARG A 103 30.76 16.44 14.70
N GLY A 104 30.76 16.20 13.39
CA GLY A 104 31.98 16.20 12.57
C GLY A 104 32.55 17.59 12.24
N ASN A 105 31.73 18.64 12.25
CA ASN A 105 32.14 19.97 11.78
C ASN A 105 32.00 21.10 12.81
N ASN A 106 31.58 20.79 14.04
CA ASN A 106 31.23 21.78 15.07
C ASN A 106 32.35 22.80 15.34
N ASP A 107 33.61 22.34 15.28
CA ASP A 107 34.80 23.15 15.55
C ASP A 107 35.44 23.72 14.27
N LEU A 108 34.93 23.35 13.10
CA LEU A 108 35.52 23.66 11.79
C LEU A 108 34.74 24.71 11.01
N LEU A 109 33.43 24.82 11.25
CA LEU A 109 32.53 25.72 10.52
C LEU A 109 31.87 26.70 11.49
N SER A 110 31.62 27.92 11.01
CA SER A 110 30.79 28.88 11.75
C SER A 110 29.31 28.46 11.72
N ASP A 111 28.57 28.89 12.72
CA ASP A 111 27.13 28.62 12.83
C ASP A 111 26.36 29.05 11.57
N ASP A 112 26.66 30.24 11.04
CA ASP A 112 26.08 30.73 9.79
C ASP A 112 26.36 29.82 8.59
N ALA A 113 27.57 29.25 8.52
CA ALA A 113 27.93 28.33 7.45
C ALA A 113 27.19 26.99 7.59
N MET A 114 27.04 26.49 8.82
CA MET A 114 26.30 25.26 9.11
C MET A 114 24.81 25.41 8.79
N ILE A 115 24.17 26.48 9.27
CA ILE A 115 22.76 26.81 8.98
C ILE A 115 22.52 26.86 7.47
N LYS A 116 23.38 27.57 6.74
CA LYS A 116 23.23 27.74 5.29
C LYS A 116 23.50 26.47 4.48
N PHE A 117 24.54 25.71 4.83
CA PHE A 117 24.93 24.50 4.10
C PHE A 117 23.97 23.34 4.38
N MET A 118 23.59 23.16 5.65
CA MET A 118 22.72 22.09 6.09
C MET A 118 21.23 22.41 5.89
N LYS A 119 20.89 23.67 5.59
CA LYS A 119 19.52 24.19 5.40
C LYS A 119 18.63 23.94 6.62
N ILE A 120 19.19 24.09 7.81
CA ILE A 120 18.49 23.96 9.09
C ILE A 120 18.23 25.33 9.69
N SER A 121 17.30 25.42 10.64
CA SER A 121 17.09 26.67 11.39
C SER A 121 18.14 26.85 12.50
N PRO A 122 18.39 28.10 12.96
CA PRO A 122 19.26 28.34 14.11
C PRO A 122 18.80 27.61 15.38
N GLU A 123 17.49 27.47 15.57
CA GLU A 123 16.88 26.78 16.71
C GLU A 123 17.23 25.28 16.69
N VAL A 124 17.14 24.63 15.53
CA VAL A 124 17.53 23.22 15.35
C VAL A 124 19.01 23.02 15.66
N LEU A 125 19.89 23.92 15.18
CA LEU A 125 21.33 23.84 15.47
C LEU A 125 21.62 23.93 16.98
N GLN A 126 20.93 24.83 17.69
CA GLN A 126 21.08 24.98 19.13
C GLN A 126 20.54 23.78 19.89
N LEU A 127 19.37 23.26 19.48
CA LEU A 127 18.74 22.11 20.10
C LEU A 127 19.61 20.86 19.98
N VAL A 128 20.12 20.56 18.77
CA VAL A 128 21.03 19.43 18.54
C VAL A 128 22.28 19.53 19.42
N ARG A 129 22.91 20.72 19.48
CA ARG A 129 24.09 20.91 20.34
C ARG A 129 23.78 20.73 21.81
N LYS A 130 22.62 21.20 22.26
CA LYS A 130 22.15 21.03 23.63
C LYS A 130 22.01 19.55 23.96
N VAL A 131 21.28 18.78 23.14
CA VAL A 131 21.06 17.33 23.35
C VAL A 131 22.39 16.57 23.33
N ILE A 132 23.30 16.87 22.40
CA ILE A 132 24.65 16.26 22.38
C ILE A 132 25.42 16.57 23.67
N SER A 133 25.30 17.79 24.20
CA SER A 133 26.01 18.18 25.43
C SER A 133 25.43 17.55 26.69
N GLU A 134 24.11 17.34 26.73
CA GLU A 134 23.40 16.69 27.83
C GLU A 134 23.59 15.17 27.80
N HIS A 135 23.74 14.60 26.60
CA HIS A 135 23.88 13.15 26.37
C HIS A 135 25.10 12.83 25.47
N PRO A 136 26.33 12.92 26.01
CA PRO A 136 27.54 12.70 25.21
C PRO A 136 27.72 11.25 24.73
N ASP A 137 27.10 10.29 25.42
CA ASP A 137 27.22 8.86 25.12
C ASP A 137 26.19 8.35 24.08
N TRP A 138 25.23 9.19 23.68
CA TRP A 138 24.18 8.81 22.73
C TRP A 138 24.71 8.74 21.29
N ASP A 139 24.17 7.82 20.51
CA ASP A 139 24.48 7.74 19.08
C ASP A 139 23.73 8.82 18.27
N ASP A 140 24.01 8.91 16.97
CA ASP A 140 23.40 9.94 16.11
C ASP A 140 21.87 9.76 15.95
N GLU A 141 21.36 8.54 16.15
CA GLU A 141 19.94 8.20 16.01
C GLU A 141 19.17 8.56 17.27
N GLU A 142 19.71 8.23 18.45
CA GLU A 142 19.14 8.60 19.76
C GLU A 142 19.03 10.13 19.92
N VAL A 143 20.06 10.87 19.47
CA VAL A 143 20.01 12.35 19.49
C VAL A 143 18.99 12.89 18.47
N ALA A 144 18.87 12.25 17.30
CA ALA A 144 17.92 12.70 16.27
C ALA A 144 16.46 12.52 16.70
N ASP A 145 16.16 11.41 17.38
CA ASP A 145 14.84 11.10 17.91
C ASP A 145 14.41 12.10 19.00
N GLU A 146 15.31 12.43 19.94
CA GLU A 146 15.05 13.43 20.98
C GLU A 146 14.88 14.85 20.40
N VAL A 147 15.68 15.20 19.39
CA VAL A 147 15.55 16.49 18.69
C VAL A 147 14.20 16.57 17.97
N LEU A 148 13.74 15.49 17.32
CA LEU A 148 12.43 15.42 16.70
C LEU A 148 11.31 15.57 17.73
N ALA A 149 11.38 14.86 18.85
CA ALA A 149 10.41 14.95 19.94
C ALA A 149 10.36 16.34 20.60
N GLY A 150 11.47 17.09 20.57
CA GLY A 150 11.56 18.46 21.11
C GLY A 150 11.11 19.57 20.15
N LEU A 151 10.73 19.23 18.90
CA LEU A 151 10.25 20.19 17.90
C LEU A 151 8.73 20.24 17.76
N ASP A 152 8.01 19.24 18.31
CA ASP A 152 6.55 19.20 18.45
C ASP A 152 6.03 20.08 19.61
#